data_AF-A0A7S4WEM8-F1
#
_entry.id   AF-A0A7S4WEM8-F1
#
_cell.length_a   1.000
_cell.length_b   1.000
_cell.length_c   1.000
_cell.angle_alpha   90.00
_cell.angle_beta   90.00
_cell.angle_gamma   90.00
#
_symmetry.space_group_name_H-M   'P 1'
#
loop_
_entity.id
_entity.type
_entity.pdbx_description
1 polymer ?
#
loop_
_entity_poly.entity_id
_entity_poly.type
_entity_poly.pdbx_seq_one_letter_code
_entity_poly.pdbx_strand_id
1 'polypeptide(L)'
;MEALMRDNDARTKTWEKLISDYEQKAGILSKELEDTKNEFNELETKKANLAEKYGDTNVDEDDLIQINVGGRAITASRGTLTHHKGTMLEALFSGRWDKRIQRDGF
;
A
#
# COMPACT_ATOMS: atom_id res chain seq x y z
N MET A 1 4.91 -60.43 -1.64
CA MET A 1 3.63 -59.72 -1.43
C MET A 1 3.73 -58.74 -0.26
N GLU A 2 4.25 -59.15 0.90
CA GLU A 2 4.38 -58.31 2.10
C GLU A 2 5.30 -57.08 1.97
N ALA A 3 6.44 -57.19 1.28
CA ALA A 3 7.37 -56.07 1.08
C ALA A 3 6.79 -54.93 0.20
N LEU A 4 6.01 -55.29 -0.83
CA LEU A 4 5.32 -54.31 -1.69
C LEU A 4 4.19 -53.58 -0.95
N MET A 5 3.51 -54.25 -0.02
CA MET A 5 2.49 -53.63 0.82
C MET A 5 3.10 -52.63 1.81
N ARG A 6 4.27 -52.92 2.38
CA ARG A 6 4.99 -51.98 3.28
C ARG A 6 5.51 -50.74 2.54
N ASP A 7 6.01 -50.90 1.32
CA ASP A 7 6.45 -49.76 0.50
C ASP A 7 5.28 -48.84 0.13
N ASN A 8 4.13 -49.41 -0.23
CA ASN A 8 2.93 -48.63 -0.52
C ASN A 8 2.42 -47.85 0.71
N ASP A 9 2.39 -48.50 1.89
CA ASP A 9 2.01 -47.86 3.15
C ASP A 9 2.96 -46.70 3.54
N ALA A 10 4.27 -46.88 3.36
CA ALA A 10 5.25 -45.83 3.62
C ALA A 10 5.08 -44.62 2.68
N ARG A 11 4.78 -44.88 1.40
CA ARG A 11 4.53 -43.82 0.41
C ARG A 11 3.25 -43.06 0.73
N THR A 12 2.16 -43.75 1.08
CA THR A 12 0.89 -43.11 1.49
C THR A 12 1.10 -42.19 2.68
N LYS A 13 1.77 -42.65 3.73
CA LYS A 13 2.09 -41.81 4.91
C LYS A 13 2.92 -40.58 4.57
N THR A 14 3.83 -40.71 3.62
CA THR A 14 4.66 -39.58 3.15
C THR A 14 3.80 -38.54 2.41
N TRP A 15 2.88 -39.00 1.57
CA TRP A 15 1.94 -38.13 0.86
C TRP A 15 0.94 -37.45 1.80
N GLU A 16 0.38 -38.18 2.76
CA GLU A 16 -0.53 -37.63 3.78
C GLU A 16 0.15 -36.52 4.59
N LYS A 17 1.40 -36.77 5.01
CA LYS A 17 2.19 -35.73 5.69
C LYS A 17 2.43 -34.52 4.81
N LEU A 18 2.81 -34.72 3.55
CA LEU A 18 3.06 -33.62 2.63
C LEU A 18 1.80 -32.77 2.36
N ILE A 19 0.65 -33.42 2.17
CA ILE A 19 -0.65 -32.76 1.99
C ILE A 19 -0.98 -31.92 3.23
N SER A 20 -0.86 -32.52 4.41
CA SER A 20 -1.12 -31.83 5.69
C SER A 20 -0.21 -30.60 5.86
N ASP A 21 1.07 -30.72 5.53
CA ASP A 21 2.02 -29.60 5.60
C ASP A 21 1.63 -28.47 4.63
N TYR A 22 1.17 -28.79 3.41
CA TYR A 22 0.72 -27.79 2.44
C TYR A 22 -0.60 -27.12 2.84
N GLU A 23 -1.56 -27.87 3.37
CA GLU A 23 -2.82 -27.33 3.88
C GLU A 23 -2.55 -26.35 5.03
N GLN A 24 -1.64 -26.70 5.94
CA GLN A 24 -1.22 -25.81 7.02
C GLN A 24 -0.61 -24.51 6.48
N LYS A 25 0.32 -24.61 5.51
CA LYS A 25 0.94 -23.43 4.89
C LYS A 25 -0.08 -22.55 4.16
N ALA A 26 -1.01 -23.15 3.42
CA ALA A 26 -2.06 -22.42 2.73
C ALA A 26 -2.96 -21.67 3.73
N GLY A 27 -3.29 -22.30 4.86
CA GLY A 27 -4.05 -21.67 5.94
C GLY A 27 -3.33 -20.46 6.54
N ILE A 28 -2.02 -20.59 6.82
CA ILE A 28 -1.20 -19.48 7.34
C ILE A 28 -1.16 -18.32 6.34
N LEU A 29 -0.83 -18.61 5.08
CA LEU A 29 -0.74 -17.58 4.02
C LEU A 29 -2.07 -16.87 3.81
N SER A 30 -3.19 -17.60 3.81
CA SER A 30 -4.53 -17.01 3.69
C SER A 30 -4.80 -16.02 4.83
N LYS A 31 -4.40 -16.37 6.06
CA LYS A 31 -4.56 -15.50 7.22
C LYS A 31 -3.69 -14.25 7.12
N GLU A 32 -2.41 -14.40 6.79
CA GLU A 32 -1.48 -13.26 6.64
C GLU A 32 -1.94 -12.28 5.54
N LEU A 33 -2.47 -12.80 4.43
CA LEU A 33 -3.06 -11.99 3.37
C LEU A 33 -4.27 -11.19 3.86
N GLU A 34 -5.14 -11.83 4.65
CA GLU A 34 -6.31 -11.17 5.23
C GLU A 34 -5.90 -10.07 6.22
N ASP A 35 -4.96 -10.36 7.12
CA ASP A 35 -4.43 -9.41 8.09
C ASP A 35 -3.79 -8.20 7.38
N THR A 36 -2.92 -8.44 6.39
CA THR A 36 -2.28 -7.38 5.59
C THR A 36 -3.30 -6.52 4.85
N LYS A 37 -4.33 -7.15 4.29
CA LYS A 37 -5.40 -6.45 3.58
C LYS A 37 -6.22 -5.56 4.52
N ASN A 38 -6.52 -6.04 5.72
CA ASN A 38 -7.23 -5.27 6.74
C ASN A 38 -6.41 -4.06 7.18
N GLU A 39 -5.12 -4.23 7.46
CA GLU A 39 -4.22 -3.12 7.79
C GLU A 39 -4.13 -2.09 6.66
N PHE A 40 -4.04 -2.54 5.40
CA PHE A 40 -4.03 -1.64 4.24
C PHE A 40 -5.32 -0.80 4.16
N ASN A 41 -6.48 -1.43 4.33
CA ASN A 41 -7.77 -0.74 4.32
C ASN A 41 -7.88 0.29 5.45
N GLU A 42 -7.39 -0.04 6.65
CA GLU A 42 -7.35 0.90 7.76
C GLU A 42 -6.45 2.11 7.46
N LEU A 43 -5.28 1.88 6.84
CA LEU A 43 -4.36 2.95 6.47
C LEU A 43 -4.96 3.88 5.41
N GLU A 44 -5.62 3.32 4.38
CA GLU A 44 -6.31 4.13 3.38
C GLU A 44 -7.47 4.93 3.99
N THR A 45 -8.23 4.35 4.92
CA THR A 45 -9.28 5.07 5.66
C THR A 45 -8.68 6.21 6.48
N LYS A 46 -7.59 5.97 7.22
CA LYS A 46 -6.88 7.01 7.98
C LYS A 46 -6.37 8.12 7.06
N LYS A 47 -5.84 7.78 5.88
CA LYS A 47 -5.36 8.74 4.88
C LYS A 47 -6.49 9.61 4.34
N ALA A 48 -7.65 9.02 4.02
CA ALA A 48 -8.83 9.75 3.56
C ALA A 48 -9.35 10.72 4.64
N ASN A 49 -9.48 10.25 5.89
CA ASN A 49 -9.92 11.07 7.03
C ASN A 49 -8.96 12.26 7.29
N LEU A 50 -7.65 12.04 7.13
CA LEU A 50 -6.66 13.10 7.24
C LEU A 50 -6.79 14.13 6.11
N ALA A 51 -7.01 13.68 4.87
CA ALA A 51 -7.25 14.57 3.73
C ALA A 51 -8.52 15.40 3.91
N GLU A 52 -9.61 14.80 4.40
CA GLU A 52 -10.85 15.53 4.71
C GLU A 52 -10.61 16.64 5.76
N LYS A 53 -9.89 16.29 6.84
CA LYS A 53 -9.63 17.18 7.97
C LYS A 53 -8.59 18.28 7.68
N TYR A 54 -7.54 17.96 6.92
CA TYR A 54 -6.34 18.81 6.79
C TYR A 54 -5.94 19.15 5.36
N GLY A 55 -6.58 18.55 4.37
CA GLY A 55 -6.27 18.72 2.96
C GLY A 55 -7.48 19.02 2.11
N ASP A 56 -7.34 18.76 0.83
CA ASP A 56 -8.41 18.80 -0.15
C ASP A 56 -8.68 17.38 -0.66
N THR A 57 -9.95 16.99 -0.64
CA THR A 57 -10.42 15.67 -1.09
C THR A 57 -10.69 15.63 -2.60
N ASN A 58 -10.71 16.79 -3.26
CA ASN A 58 -10.97 16.95 -4.68
C ASN A 58 -9.73 17.53 -5.39
N VAL A 59 -8.59 16.85 -5.24
CA VAL A 59 -7.34 17.21 -5.92
C VAL A 59 -7.15 16.39 -7.19
N ASP A 60 -6.65 17.04 -8.23
CA ASP A 60 -6.37 16.43 -9.54
C ASP A 60 -4.88 16.51 -9.88
N GLU A 61 -4.38 15.59 -10.70
CA GLU A 61 -2.99 15.61 -11.17
C GLU A 61 -2.71 16.83 -12.07
N ASP A 62 -3.74 17.35 -12.75
CA ASP A 62 -3.65 18.53 -13.61
C ASP A 62 -3.76 19.86 -12.82
N ASP A 63 -3.98 19.80 -11.50
CA ASP A 63 -3.98 20.99 -10.64
C ASP A 63 -2.67 21.78 -10.81
N LEU A 64 -2.76 23.04 -11.19
CA LEU A 64 -1.59 23.92 -11.27
C LEU A 64 -1.25 24.48 -9.89
N ILE A 65 -0.06 24.13 -9.41
CA ILE A 65 0.47 24.60 -8.13
C ILE A 65 1.57 25.63 -8.39
N GLN A 66 1.41 26.82 -7.80
CA GLN A 66 2.44 27.85 -7.79
C GLN A 66 3.25 27.75 -6.49
N ILE A 67 4.57 27.70 -6.62
CA ILE A 67 5.51 27.60 -5.50
C ILE A 67 6.65 28.60 -5.66
N ASN A 68 7.15 29.14 -4.55
CA ASN A 68 8.37 29.93 -4.52
C ASN A 68 9.57 29.00 -4.36
N VAL A 69 10.50 29.06 -5.33
CA VAL A 69 11.77 28.34 -5.28
C VAL A 69 12.90 29.35 -5.36
N GLY A 70 13.53 29.62 -4.21
CA GLY A 70 14.69 30.53 -4.13
C GLY A 70 14.40 31.96 -4.57
N GLY A 71 13.18 32.45 -4.33
CA GLY A 71 12.73 33.79 -4.73
C GLY A 71 12.08 33.86 -6.11
N ARG A 72 11.99 32.75 -6.85
CA ARG A 72 11.32 32.68 -8.15
C ARG A 72 10.01 31.90 -8.04
N ALA A 73 8.92 32.51 -8.49
CA ALA A 73 7.65 31.82 -8.63
C ALA A 73 7.72 30.83 -9.81
N ILE A 74 7.42 29.56 -9.54
CA ILE A 74 7.34 28.48 -10.52
C ILE A 74 5.94 27.91 -10.44
N THR A 75 5.36 27.60 -11.60
CA THR A 75 4.08 26.89 -11.71
C THR A 75 4.34 25.52 -12.30
N ALA A 76 3.81 24.47 -11.66
CA ALA A 76 3.90 23.09 -12.13
C ALA A 76 2.57 22.37 -11.86
N SER A 77 2.28 21.32 -12.63
CA SER A 77 1.13 20.46 -12.30
C SER A 77 1.42 19.65 -11.04
N ARG A 78 0.38 19.33 -10.28
CA ARG A 78 0.47 18.46 -9.10
C ARG A 78 1.03 17.09 -9.47
N GLY A 79 0.63 16.53 -10.61
CA GLY A 79 1.17 15.28 -11.15
C GLY A 79 2.68 15.34 -11.35
N THR A 80 3.21 16.49 -11.81
CA THR A 80 4.66 16.70 -11.92
C THR A 80 5.36 16.67 -10.55
N LEU A 81 4.78 17.33 -9.54
CA LEU A 81 5.34 17.39 -8.18
C LEU A 81 5.17 16.08 -7.40
N THR A 82 4.22 15.24 -7.79
CA THR A 82 3.87 13.98 -7.12
C THR A 82 4.21 12.73 -7.94
N HIS A 83 4.94 12.90 -9.05
CA HIS A 83 5.30 11.82 -9.98
C HIS A 83 6.06 10.68 -9.28
N HIS A 84 7.03 11.03 -8.43
CA HIS A 84 7.81 10.06 -7.68
C HIS A 84 7.16 9.73 -6.33
N LYS A 85 6.64 8.51 -6.24
CA LYS A 85 5.94 8.00 -5.07
C LYS A 85 6.88 7.75 -3.88
N GLY A 86 6.38 7.99 -2.67
CA GLY A 86 7.12 7.84 -1.41
C GLY A 86 8.13 8.96 -1.12
N THR A 87 8.20 9.99 -1.96
CA THR A 87 9.10 11.12 -1.75
C THR A 87 8.49 12.18 -0.85
N MET A 88 9.35 12.99 -0.22
CA MET A 88 8.90 14.17 0.53
C MET A 88 8.15 15.16 -0.38
N LEU A 89 8.55 15.27 -1.65
CA LEU A 89 7.91 16.16 -2.62
C LEU A 89 6.47 15.72 -2.88
N GLU A 90 6.24 14.42 -3.11
CA GLU A 90 4.89 13.88 -3.20
C GLU A 90 4.10 14.18 -1.92
N ALA A 91 4.65 13.90 -0.74
CA ALA A 91 3.93 14.06 0.52
C ALA A 91 3.43 15.49 0.74
N LEU A 92 4.23 16.50 0.34
CA LEU A 92 3.89 17.92 0.44
C LEU A 92 2.80 18.33 -0.56
N PHE A 93 2.90 17.87 -1.81
CA PHE A 93 2.00 18.29 -2.90
C PHE A 93 0.86 17.30 -3.20
N SER A 94 0.71 16.24 -2.40
CA SER A 94 -0.34 15.22 -2.57
C SER A 94 -1.77 15.71 -2.35
N GLY A 95 -1.98 16.95 -1.88
CA GLY A 95 -3.32 17.45 -1.53
C GLY A 95 -3.73 17.19 -0.08
N ARG A 96 -3.12 16.18 0.56
CA ARG A 96 -3.47 15.71 1.92
C ARG A 96 -3.35 16.79 3.00
N TRP A 97 -2.55 17.82 2.76
CA TRP A 97 -2.24 18.86 3.74
C TRP A 97 -2.53 20.28 3.25
N ASP A 98 -3.25 20.44 2.12
CA ASP A 98 -3.45 21.73 1.46
C ASP A 98 -4.11 22.80 2.35
N LYS A 99 -4.88 22.42 3.39
CA LYS A 99 -5.47 23.36 4.37
C LYS A 99 -4.50 23.74 5.50
N ARG A 100 -3.38 23.04 5.66
CA ARG A 100 -2.41 23.21 6.75
C ARG A 100 -1.05 23.73 6.28
N ILE A 101 -0.71 23.54 5.02
CA ILE A 101 0.52 24.08 4.43
C ILE A 101 0.36 25.59 4.28
N GLN A 102 1.33 26.34 4.80
CA GLN A 102 1.44 27.77 4.53
C GLN A 102 1.75 27.95 3.05
N ARG A 103 0.88 28.68 2.35
CA ARG A 103 1.14 29.07 0.97
C ARG A 103 2.03 30.30 0.96
N ASP A 104 2.90 30.38 -0.04
CA ASP A 104 3.59 31.62 -0.35
C ASP A 104 2.52 32.66 -0.67
N GLY A 105 2.38 33.67 0.19
CA GLY A 105 1.48 34.79 -0.05
C GLY A 105 2.04 35.61 -1.19
N PHE A 106 1.42 35.54 -2.37
CA PHE A 106 1.66 36.45 -3.47
C PHE A 106 0.67 37.61 -3.42
#